data_AF-A0A4Q9VZ84-F1
#
_entry.id   AF-A0A4Q9VZ84-F1
#
_cell.length_a   1.000
_cell.length_b   1.000
_cell.length_c   1.000
_cell.angle_alpha   90.00
_cell.angle_beta   90.00
_cell.angle_gamma   90.00
#
_symmetry.space_group_name_H-M   'P 1'
#
loop_
_entity.id
_entity.type
_entity.pdbx_description
1 polymer ?
#
loop_
_entity_poly.entity_id
_entity_poly.type
_entity_poly.pdbx_seq_one_letter_code
_entity_poly.pdbx_strand_id
1 'polypeptide(L)'
;GGTCLNVGCIPSKTLLEHGEKAHSIRVANDWGITTKDLKIDFTQFVQRKKKVVQTLTGGVKQLLKKNKVTYIEGEAQISKNLKVDVNNETYQAKDIILATGSQPFIPPIDGLDQVNYETTDTFFDLEKLPKQLA
;
A
#
# COMPACT_ATOMS: atom_id res chain seq x y z
N GLY A 1 -6.75 7.22 2.83
CA GLY A 1 -5.84 6.05 2.86
C GLY A 1 -4.96 6.06 1.64
N GLY A 2 -5.57 6.01 0.45
CA GLY A 2 -4.86 6.19 -0.83
C GLY A 2 -3.68 5.24 -1.01
N THR A 3 -2.81 5.57 -1.95
CA THR A 3 -1.61 4.79 -2.27
C THR A 3 -0.72 4.61 -1.05
N CYS A 4 -0.40 5.69 -0.33
CA CYS A 4 0.56 5.65 0.78
C CYS A 4 0.20 4.65 1.89
N LEU A 5 -1.09 4.48 2.20
CA LEU A 5 -1.54 3.57 3.25
C LEU A 5 -1.65 2.12 2.79
N ASN A 6 -2.12 1.90 1.56
CA ASN A 6 -2.49 0.57 1.09
C ASN A 6 -1.36 -0.13 0.32
N VAL A 7 -0.69 0.59 -0.58
CA VAL A 7 0.25 0.05 -1.57
C VAL A 7 1.50 0.92 -1.72
N GLY A 8 1.88 1.65 -0.67
CA GLY A 8 2.96 2.64 -0.73
C GLY A 8 3.77 2.69 0.57
N CYS A 9 3.80 3.86 1.20
CA CYS A 9 4.65 4.16 2.36
C CYS A 9 4.53 3.11 3.48
N ILE A 10 3.31 2.79 3.90
CA ILE A 10 3.07 1.93 5.07
C ILE A 10 3.52 0.48 4.84
N PRO A 11 3.11 -0.21 3.75
CA PRO A 11 3.64 -1.55 3.49
C PRO A 11 5.15 -1.52 3.22
N SER A 12 5.67 -0.50 2.51
CA SER A 12 7.11 -0.32 2.28
C SER A 12 7.90 -0.22 3.58
N LYS A 13 7.48 0.63 4.52
CA LYS A 13 8.20 0.80 5.79
C LYS A 13 8.04 -0.40 6.72
N THR A 14 6.93 -1.11 6.62
CA THR A 14 6.77 -2.39 7.34
C THR A 14 7.76 -3.44 6.81
N LEU A 15 7.97 -3.49 5.49
CA LEU A 15 8.94 -4.38 4.85
C LEU A 15 10.38 -3.99 5.19
N LEU A 16 10.72 -2.69 5.12
CA LEU A 16 12.06 -2.20 5.45
C LEU A 16 12.42 -2.48 6.90
N GLU A 17 11.51 -2.26 7.84
CA GLU A 17 11.71 -2.60 9.26
C GLU A 17 11.94 -4.11 9.46
N HIS A 18 11.24 -4.95 8.71
CA HIS A 18 11.47 -6.40 8.74
C HIS A 18 12.86 -6.77 8.19
N GLY A 19 13.23 -6.15 7.07
CA GLY A 19 14.54 -6.30 6.44
C GLY A 19 15.69 -5.85 7.34
N GLU A 20 15.53 -4.71 8.01
CA GLU A 20 16.51 -4.17 8.95
C GLU A 20 16.76 -5.16 10.09
N LYS A 21 15.70 -5.69 10.73
CA LYS A 21 15.86 -6.70 11.79
C LYS A 21 16.58 -7.96 11.30
N ALA A 22 16.25 -8.44 10.11
CA ALA A 22 16.92 -9.58 9.51
C ALA A 22 18.40 -9.28 9.23
N HIS A 23 18.70 -8.07 8.75
CA HIS A 23 20.06 -7.61 8.52
C HIS A 23 20.86 -7.50 9.82
N SER A 24 20.32 -6.84 10.85
CA SER A 24 20.99 -6.69 12.15
C SER A 24 21.34 -8.04 12.78
N ILE A 25 20.46 -9.04 12.69
CA ILE A 25 20.73 -10.41 13.19
C ILE A 25 21.90 -11.04 12.42
N ARG A 26 21.95 -10.88 11.09
CA ARG A 26 23.01 -11.48 10.26
C ARG A 26 24.39 -10.92 10.57
N VAL A 27 24.48 -9.61 10.85
CA VAL A 27 25.76 -8.93 11.15
C VAL A 27 26.09 -8.88 12.64
N ALA A 28 25.23 -9.46 13.49
CA ALA A 28 25.38 -9.39 14.95
C ALA A 28 26.70 -10.03 15.47
N ASN A 29 27.22 -11.04 14.77
CA ASN A 29 28.48 -11.70 15.13
C ASN A 29 29.68 -10.74 15.08
N ASP A 30 29.67 -9.75 14.18
CA ASP A 30 30.72 -8.73 14.07
C ASP A 30 30.79 -7.82 15.30
N TRP A 31 29.69 -7.78 16.06
CA TRP A 31 29.56 -7.05 17.32
C TRP A 31 29.78 -7.96 18.54
N GLY A 32 30.26 -9.19 18.34
CA GLY A 32 30.48 -10.17 19.40
C GLY A 32 29.21 -10.86 19.91
N ILE A 33 28.07 -10.71 19.22
CA ILE A 33 26.81 -11.34 19.60
C ILE A 33 26.64 -12.63 18.80
N THR A 34 26.75 -13.78 19.48
CA THR A 34 26.56 -15.09 18.83
C THR A 34 25.09 -15.36 18.54
N THR A 35 24.75 -15.62 17.28
CA THR A 35 23.40 -16.00 16.83
C THR A 35 23.39 -17.38 16.16
N LYS A 36 22.22 -18.04 16.15
CA LYS A 36 21.99 -19.26 15.35
C LYS A 36 21.53 -18.90 13.94
N ASP A 37 21.32 -19.91 13.09
CA ASP A 37 20.77 -19.73 11.74
C ASP A 37 19.45 -18.93 11.73
N LEU A 38 19.42 -17.88 10.91
CA LEU A 38 18.23 -17.05 10.71
C LEU A 38 17.26 -17.71 9.71
N LYS A 39 16.07 -18.07 10.20
CA LYS A 39 14.95 -18.49 9.35
C LYS A 39 13.93 -17.37 9.20
N ILE A 40 13.66 -16.95 7.97
CA ILE A 40 12.64 -15.94 7.66
C ILE A 40 11.30 -16.63 7.39
N ASP A 41 10.28 -16.30 8.17
CA ASP A 41 8.88 -16.65 7.91
C ASP A 41 8.18 -15.49 7.22
N PHE A 42 8.15 -15.55 5.88
CA PHE A 42 7.56 -14.49 5.08
C PHE A 42 6.04 -14.43 5.21
N THR A 43 5.38 -15.56 5.49
CA THR A 43 3.93 -15.61 5.70
C THR A 43 3.54 -14.80 6.94
N GLN A 44 4.28 -14.96 8.04
CA GLN A 44 4.07 -14.15 9.25
C GLN A 44 4.31 -12.66 8.99
N PHE A 45 5.32 -12.32 8.19
CA PHE A 45 5.55 -10.94 7.77
C PHE A 45 4.35 -10.37 6.98
N VAL A 46 3.84 -11.11 5.98
CA VAL A 46 2.68 -10.69 5.17
C VAL A 46 1.45 -10.48 6.05
N GLN A 47 1.20 -11.36 7.01
CA GLN A 47 0.11 -11.21 7.99
C GLN A 47 0.28 -9.96 8.85
N ARG A 48 1.50 -9.70 9.35
CA ARG A 48 1.80 -8.48 10.10
C ARG A 48 1.57 -7.22 9.26
N LYS A 49 2.05 -7.19 8.02
CA LYS A 49 1.80 -6.10 7.05
C LYS A 49 0.30 -5.84 6.89
N LYS A 50 -0.48 -6.89 6.59
CA LYS A 50 -1.94 -6.79 6.45
C LYS A 50 -2.60 -6.22 7.70
N LYS A 51 -2.21 -6.68 8.90
CA LYS A 51 -2.73 -6.16 10.18
C LYS A 51 -2.43 -4.67 10.38
N VAL A 52 -1.22 -4.21 10.07
CA VAL A 52 -0.83 -2.79 10.18
C VAL A 52 -1.69 -1.94 9.26
N VAL A 53 -1.81 -2.33 7.98
CA VAL A 53 -2.63 -1.61 6.99
C VAL A 53 -4.11 -1.59 7.42
N GLN A 54 -4.68 -2.71 7.86
CA GLN A 54 -6.06 -2.80 8.34
C GLN A 54 -6.32 -1.91 9.56
N THR A 55 -5.38 -1.88 10.50
CA THR A 55 -5.51 -1.06 11.71
C THR A 55 -5.58 0.43 11.35
N LEU A 56 -4.66 0.88 10.50
CA LEU A 56 -4.57 2.29 10.13
C LEU A 56 -5.71 2.72 9.19
N THR A 57 -6.11 1.88 8.24
CA THR A 57 -7.30 2.15 7.38
C THR A 57 -8.58 2.21 8.20
N GLY A 58 -8.74 1.32 9.19
CA GLY A 58 -9.82 1.37 10.17
C GLY A 58 -9.83 2.68 10.97
N GLY A 59 -8.65 3.14 11.41
CA GLY A 59 -8.48 4.44 12.08
C GLY A 59 -8.96 5.61 11.22
N VAL A 60 -8.63 5.62 9.92
CA VAL A 60 -9.11 6.66 8.99
C VAL A 60 -10.65 6.66 8.90
N LYS A 61 -11.29 5.49 8.77
CA LYS A 61 -12.77 5.39 8.74
C LYS A 61 -13.39 5.95 10.03
N GLN A 62 -12.79 5.64 11.18
CA GLN A 62 -13.25 6.19 12.47
C GLN A 62 -13.10 7.71 12.54
N LEU A 63 -11.99 8.27 12.03
CA LEU A 63 -11.77 9.72 11.99
C LEU A 63 -12.79 10.44 11.11
N LEU A 64 -13.12 9.90 9.93
CA LEU A 64 -14.16 10.47 9.07
C LEU A 64 -15.51 10.51 9.79
N LYS A 65 -15.91 9.39 10.41
CA LYS A 65 -17.15 9.30 11.18
C LYS A 65 -17.17 10.28 12.36
N LYS A 66 -16.08 10.37 13.13
CA LYS A 66 -15.95 11.29 14.28
C LYS A 66 -16.13 12.75 13.86
N ASN A 67 -15.62 13.11 12.68
CA ASN A 67 -15.71 14.46 12.13
C ASN A 67 -16.98 14.69 11.29
N LYS A 68 -17.94 13.76 11.32
CA LYS A 68 -19.22 13.85 10.57
C LYS A 68 -19.02 14.04 9.06
N VAL A 69 -17.94 13.49 8.52
CA VAL A 69 -17.69 13.48 7.07
C VAL A 69 -18.47 12.33 6.46
N THR A 70 -19.35 12.64 5.51
CA THR A 70 -20.03 11.63 4.70
C THR A 70 -19.02 10.95 3.79
N TYR A 71 -18.91 9.63 3.90
CA TYR A 71 -18.07 8.81 3.03
C TYR A 71 -18.94 8.12 2.01
N ILE A 72 -18.64 8.33 0.73
CA ILE A 72 -19.30 7.69 -0.41
C ILE A 72 -18.24 6.86 -1.12
N GLU A 73 -18.49 5.57 -1.26
CA GLU A 73 -17.60 4.64 -1.95
C GLU A 73 -18.06 4.45 -3.39
N GLY A 74 -17.23 4.84 -4.35
CA GLY A 74 -17.53 4.73 -5.77
C GLY A 74 -16.57 5.57 -6.61
N GLU A 75 -16.57 5.33 -7.92
CA GLU A 75 -15.89 6.19 -8.87
C GLU A 75 -16.71 7.47 -9.08
N ALA A 76 -16.05 8.62 -9.00
CA ALA A 76 -16.70 9.91 -9.08
C ALA A 76 -16.35 10.63 -10.38
N GLN A 77 -17.37 11.12 -11.08
CA GLN A 77 -17.20 11.98 -12.25
C GLN A 77 -17.70 13.39 -11.94
N ILE A 78 -16.91 14.40 -12.31
CA ILE A 78 -17.32 15.79 -12.17
C ILE A 78 -18.01 16.24 -13.46
N SER A 79 -19.26 16.64 -13.31
CA SER A 79 -20.11 17.21 -14.34
C SER A 79 -20.09 18.75 -14.27
N LYS A 80 -20.70 19.41 -15.27
CA LYS A 80 -20.81 20.88 -15.30
C LYS A 80 -21.50 21.41 -14.02
N ASN A 81 -21.21 22.66 -13.68
CA ASN A 81 -21.80 23.36 -12.53
C ASN A 81 -21.51 22.70 -11.17
N LEU A 82 -20.31 22.14 -10.99
CA LEU A 82 -19.86 21.54 -9.72
C LEU A 82 -20.77 20.41 -9.21
N LYS A 83 -21.28 19.62 -10.16
CA LYS A 83 -22.00 18.38 -9.86
C LYS A 83 -21.05 17.21 -9.87
N VAL A 84 -21.22 16.29 -8.94
CA VAL A 84 -20.42 15.07 -8.82
C VAL A 84 -21.35 13.88 -8.90
N ASP A 85 -21.14 13.01 -9.87
CA ASP A 85 -21.91 11.79 -10.09
C ASP A 85 -21.14 10.60 -9.53
N VAL A 86 -21.78 9.82 -8.65
CA VAL A 86 -21.23 8.61 -8.02
C VAL A 86 -22.34 7.57 -7.91
N ASN A 87 -22.12 6.35 -8.40
CA ASN A 87 -23.09 5.24 -8.30
C ASN A 87 -24.53 5.60 -8.77
N ASN A 88 -24.67 6.37 -9.86
CA ASN A 88 -25.94 6.90 -10.38
C ASN A 88 -26.65 7.93 -9.49
N GLU A 89 -26.00 8.45 -8.45
CA GLU A 89 -26.47 9.58 -7.66
C GLU A 89 -25.67 10.84 -7.99
N THR A 90 -26.36 11.98 -8.06
CA THR A 90 -25.74 13.28 -8.33
C THR A 90 -25.72 14.14 -7.07
N TYR A 91 -24.55 14.66 -6.73
CA TYR A 91 -24.32 15.54 -5.60
C TYR A 91 -23.93 16.94 -6.08
N GLN A 92 -24.50 17.98 -5.48
CA GLN A 92 -24.12 19.36 -5.75
C GLN A 92 -23.07 19.82 -4.74
N ALA A 93 -21.93 20.30 -5.22
CA ALA A 93 -20.89 20.90 -4.39
C ALA A 93 -20.82 22.42 -4.58
N LYS A 94 -20.36 23.13 -3.55
CA LYS A 94 -19.97 24.54 -3.65
C LYS A 94 -18.51 24.68 -4.09
N ASP A 95 -17.66 23.82 -3.56
CA ASP A 95 -16.21 23.79 -3.79
C ASP A 95 -15.80 22.32 -3.96
N ILE A 96 -14.86 22.04 -4.87
CA ILE A 96 -14.37 20.68 -5.15
C ILE A 96 -12.84 20.65 -5.05
N ILE A 97 -12.32 19.68 -4.29
CA ILE A 97 -10.89 19.40 -4.19
C ILE A 97 -10.59 18.11 -4.94
N LEU A 98 -9.71 18.19 -5.94
CA LEU A 98 -9.20 17.01 -6.65
C LEU A 98 -8.03 16.40 -5.90
N ALA A 99 -8.22 15.19 -5.40
CA ALA A 99 -7.21 14.43 -4.67
C ALA A 99 -7.14 12.97 -5.16
N THR A 100 -7.15 12.79 -6.48
CA THR A 100 -7.25 11.47 -7.16
C THR A 100 -5.97 10.63 -7.09
N GLY A 101 -4.83 11.24 -6.75
CA GLY A 101 -3.56 10.54 -6.56
C GLY A 101 -2.85 10.21 -7.88
N SER A 102 -2.17 9.06 -7.92
CA SER A 102 -1.34 8.60 -9.04
C SER A 102 -1.38 7.08 -9.16
N GLN A 103 -0.96 6.57 -10.32
CA GLN A 103 -0.82 5.14 -10.60
C GLN A 103 0.60 4.82 -11.09
N PRO A 104 1.08 3.57 -10.95
CA PRO A 104 2.37 3.16 -11.50
C PRO A 104 2.46 3.42 -13.01
N PHE A 105 3.60 3.93 -13.46
CA PHE A 105 3.89 4.08 -14.88
C PHE A 105 4.55 2.81 -15.41
N ILE A 106 4.00 2.28 -16.51
CA ILE A 106 4.59 1.13 -17.22
C ILE A 106 5.34 1.66 -18.45
N PRO A 107 6.68 1.48 -18.52
CA PRO A 107 7.44 1.98 -19.65
C PRO A 107 7.09 1.18 -20.92
N PRO A 108 7.01 1.82 -22.10
CA PRO A 108 6.68 1.16 -23.36
C PRO A 108 7.90 0.41 -23.90
N ILE A 109 8.27 -0.69 -23.24
CA ILE A 109 9.39 -1.55 -23.62
C ILE A 109 8.81 -2.77 -24.35
N ASP A 110 9.35 -3.05 -25.54
CA ASP A 110 8.91 -4.20 -26.34
C ASP A 110 9.05 -5.51 -25.56
N GLY A 111 7.95 -6.25 -25.46
CA GLY A 111 7.87 -7.53 -24.77
C GLY A 111 7.60 -7.46 -23.26
N LEU A 112 7.56 -6.26 -22.65
CA LEU A 112 7.22 -6.13 -21.22
C LEU A 112 5.78 -6.55 -20.92
N ASP A 113 4.87 -6.32 -21.87
CA ASP A 113 3.47 -6.74 -21.81
C ASP A 113 3.26 -8.26 -21.92
N GLN A 114 4.29 -8.99 -22.35
CA GLN A 114 4.25 -10.45 -22.53
C GLN A 114 4.82 -11.21 -21.33
N VAL A 115 5.33 -10.50 -20.32
CA VAL A 115 5.89 -11.09 -19.11
C VAL A 115 5.13 -10.62 -17.88
N ASN A 116 5.16 -11.45 -16.83
CA ASN A 116 4.65 -11.02 -15.54
C ASN A 116 5.65 -10.03 -14.93
N TYR A 117 5.19 -8.81 -14.69
CA TYR A 117 5.94 -7.79 -13.98
C TYR A 117 5.20 -7.37 -12.72
N GLU A 118 5.96 -6.91 -11.74
CA GLU A 118 5.41 -6.34 -10.51
C GLU A 118 5.40 -4.81 -10.60
N THR A 119 4.42 -4.19 -9.97
CA THR A 119 4.39 -2.75 -9.70
C THR A 119 4.34 -2.53 -8.20
N THR A 120 4.38 -1.28 -7.73
CA THR A 120 4.13 -1.00 -6.30
C THR A 120 2.77 -1.51 -5.84
N ASP A 121 1.80 -1.62 -6.74
CA ASP A 121 0.44 -2.05 -6.41
C ASP A 121 0.36 -3.56 -6.19
N THR A 122 1.21 -4.35 -6.84
CA THR A 122 1.21 -5.82 -6.76
C THR A 122 2.33 -6.37 -5.90
N PHE A 123 3.50 -5.72 -5.88
CA PHE A 123 4.70 -6.16 -5.17
C PHE A 123 4.44 -6.40 -3.67
N PHE A 124 3.67 -5.53 -3.04
CA PHE A 124 3.41 -5.68 -1.61
C PHE A 124 2.55 -6.91 -1.30
N ASP A 125 1.80 -7.44 -2.27
CA ASP A 125 0.90 -8.58 -2.09
C ASP A 125 1.52 -9.94 -2.40
N LEU A 126 2.82 -9.98 -2.71
CA LEU A 126 3.59 -11.21 -2.78
C LEU A 126 3.37 -12.06 -1.51
N GLU A 127 2.99 -13.32 -1.71
CA GLU A 127 2.75 -14.27 -0.62
C GLU A 127 3.99 -15.08 -0.25
N LYS A 128 5.00 -15.08 -1.12
CA LYS A 128 6.25 -15.83 -0.96
C LYS A 128 7.43 -14.91 -1.18
N LEU A 129 8.48 -15.09 -0.39
CA LEU A 129 9.74 -14.37 -0.58
C LEU A 129 10.39 -14.85 -1.88
N PRO A 130 10.59 -13.97 -2.88
CA PRO A 130 11.26 -14.37 -4.11
C PRO A 130 12.72 -14.74 -3.82
N LYS A 131 13.23 -15.77 -4.49
CA LYS A 131 14.66 -16.12 -4.43
C LYS A 131 15.52 -15.04 -5.08
N GLN A 132 14.97 -14.37 -6.09
CA GLN A 132 15.59 -13.29 -6.83
C GLN A 132 14.49 -12.33 -7.28
N LEU A 133 14.76 -11.03 -7.18
CA LEU A 133 13.93 -9.95 -7.69
C LEU A 133 14.82 -9.11 -8.59
N ALA A 134 14.39 -8.87 -9.83
CA ALA A 134 15.10 -8.10 -10.84
C ALA A 134 14.31 -6.82 -11.15
#